data_AF-A0AAP0N6K8-F1
#
_entry.id   AF-A0AAP0N6K8-F1
#
_cell.length_a   1.000
_cell.length_b   1.000
_cell.length_c   1.000
_cell.angle_alpha   90.00
_cell.angle_beta   90.00
_cell.angle_gamma   90.00
#
_symmetry.space_group_name_H-M   'P 1'
#
loop_
_entity.id
_entity.type
_entity.pdbx_description
1 polymer ?
#
loop_
_entity_poly.entity_id
_entity_poly.type
_entity_poly.pdbx_seq_one_letter_code
_entity_poly.pdbx_strand_id
1 'polypeptide(L)'
;MATQLPDDFKCPISLEIMSDPVILSSGHTFDRSSIQRWLDSGHRTCPITKLPLPEHPSLIPNHALRSLISNYTLASPRKPQSQPHPEPQTLISSLTSASSSLDSKLSSLNQLTKLSKRDSVFRQRLTESGAVSALLNCVGSDHPSLQEKALSLLLNLSLDDDNKVGLVAEGAIGRIVAALNGGSPDCRAVAATMLTSLAVVEVNKATIGAYPYAIRALVSLLRDGKGREKKEAATALYAICSFPDNRRRAVECGAVPILIRIADSGLERAVGVLGLLAKCKEGREEIGRFNGCVSIMVRVLKGGSSRGVQYALLTLNSLCCYSKELCLEARKEGVLEICMGLVEDENEKIRRNASSLIEVLRGNWLMG
;
A
#
# COMPACT_ATOMS: atom_id res chain seq x y z
N MET A 1 -21.56 36.71 8.48
CA MET A 1 -22.23 35.46 8.86
C MET A 1 -21.82 34.37 7.88
N ALA A 2 -21.28 33.24 8.36
CA ALA A 2 -20.84 32.16 7.49
C ALA A 2 -22.07 31.44 6.92
N THR A 3 -22.27 31.49 5.60
CA THR A 3 -23.23 30.62 4.93
C THR A 3 -22.71 29.19 5.05
N GLN A 4 -23.28 28.43 5.99
CA GLN A 4 -23.07 26.99 6.07
C GLN A 4 -23.58 26.36 4.77
N LEU A 5 -22.80 25.43 4.23
CA LEU A 5 -23.22 24.59 3.12
C LEU A 5 -24.50 23.85 3.53
N PRO A 6 -25.60 23.91 2.73
CA PRO A 6 -26.80 23.15 3.03
C PRO A 6 -26.47 21.67 3.19
N ASP A 7 -26.91 21.06 4.30
CA ASP A 7 -26.65 19.65 4.56
C ASP A 7 -27.30 18.75 3.50
N ASP A 8 -28.34 19.23 2.82
CA ASP A 8 -29.03 18.57 1.70
C ASP A 8 -28.13 18.30 0.48
N PHE A 9 -26.96 18.95 0.39
CA PHE A 9 -26.00 18.74 -0.70
C PHE A 9 -24.98 17.63 -0.40
N LYS A 10 -24.91 17.15 0.84
CA LYS A 10 -23.96 16.14 1.27
C LYS A 10 -24.52 14.74 1.09
N CYS A 11 -23.69 13.82 0.64
CA CYS A 11 -24.02 12.41 0.60
C CYS A 11 -24.10 11.87 2.04
N PRO A 12 -25.20 11.21 2.45
CA PRO A 12 -25.34 10.66 3.80
C PRO A 12 -24.35 9.52 4.13
N ILE A 13 -23.68 8.93 3.13
CA ILE A 13 -22.68 7.87 3.32
C ILE A 13 -21.28 8.46 3.48
N SER A 14 -20.84 9.32 2.55
CA SER A 14 -19.47 9.88 2.57
C SER A 14 -19.36 11.18 3.36
N LEU A 15 -20.48 11.85 3.64
CA LEU A 15 -20.57 13.20 4.21
C LEU A 15 -19.91 14.30 3.35
N GLU A 16 -19.59 13.98 2.10
CA GLU A 16 -19.03 14.90 1.10
C GLU A 16 -20.12 15.43 0.16
N ILE A 17 -19.86 16.53 -0.53
CA ILE A 17 -20.80 17.08 -1.54
C ILE A 17 -21.04 16.05 -2.63
N MET A 18 -22.31 15.83 -2.98
CA MET A 18 -22.68 14.89 -4.05
C MET A 18 -22.23 15.44 -5.41
N SER A 19 -21.39 14.67 -6.09
CA SER A 19 -20.90 14.96 -7.45
C SER A 19 -21.87 14.44 -8.52
N ASP A 20 -22.47 13.27 -8.26
CA ASP A 20 -23.51 12.67 -9.10
C ASP A 20 -24.65 12.15 -8.20
N PRO A 21 -25.59 13.03 -7.78
CA PRO A 21 -26.66 12.65 -6.87
C PRO A 21 -27.67 11.70 -7.55
N VAL A 22 -27.96 10.58 -6.89
CA VAL A 22 -28.92 9.55 -7.31
C VAL A 22 -29.89 9.22 -6.18
N ILE A 23 -31.14 8.93 -6.54
CA ILE A 23 -32.24 8.63 -5.63
C ILE A 23 -32.49 7.12 -5.61
N LEU A 24 -32.59 6.56 -4.41
CA LEU A 24 -33.10 5.20 -4.21
C LEU A 24 -34.63 5.18 -4.17
N SER A 25 -35.23 3.99 -4.36
CA SER A 25 -36.67 3.79 -4.20
C SER A 25 -37.22 4.22 -2.82
N SER A 26 -36.36 4.34 -1.80
CA SER A 26 -36.70 4.88 -0.48
C SER A 26 -36.88 6.40 -0.46
N GLY A 27 -36.64 7.11 -1.56
CA GLY A 27 -36.76 8.57 -1.68
C GLY A 27 -35.54 9.35 -1.20
N HIS A 28 -34.48 8.68 -0.73
CA HIS A 28 -33.25 9.33 -0.27
C HIS A 28 -32.20 9.45 -1.37
N THR A 29 -31.46 10.56 -1.35
CA THR A 29 -30.44 10.89 -2.35
C THR A 29 -29.03 10.64 -1.81
N PHE A 30 -28.16 10.07 -2.64
CA PHE A 30 -26.77 9.74 -2.33
C PHE A 30 -25.88 10.09 -3.52
N ASP A 31 -24.56 10.22 -3.30
CA ASP A 31 -23.62 10.22 -4.41
C ASP A 31 -23.55 8.81 -5.02
N ARG A 32 -23.62 8.71 -6.36
CA ARG A 32 -23.64 7.43 -7.08
C ARG A 32 -22.49 6.51 -6.66
N SER A 33 -21.28 7.02 -6.55
CA SER A 33 -20.10 6.21 -6.21
C SER A 33 -20.21 5.60 -4.82
N SER A 34 -20.81 6.33 -3.88
CA SER A 34 -20.96 5.94 -2.48
C SER A 34 -22.06 4.90 -2.30
N ILE A 35 -23.22 5.09 -2.94
CA ILE A 35 -24.30 4.10 -2.86
C ILE A 35 -24.01 2.84 -3.67
N GLN A 36 -23.29 2.95 -4.79
CA GLN A 36 -22.87 1.78 -5.55
C GLN A 36 -21.92 0.91 -4.72
N ARG A 37 -20.89 1.50 -4.10
CA ARG A 37 -19.99 0.78 -3.17
C ARG A 37 -20.74 0.10 -2.02
N TRP A 38 -21.77 0.74 -1.48
CA TRP A 38 -22.62 0.17 -0.43
C TRP A 38 -23.32 -1.11 -0.90
N LEU A 39 -23.93 -1.07 -2.10
CA LEU A 39 -24.64 -2.20 -2.71
C LEU A 39 -23.69 -3.33 -3.15
N ASP A 40 -22.53 -2.97 -3.72
CA ASP A 40 -21.48 -3.91 -4.16
C ASP A 40 -20.86 -4.65 -2.97
N SER A 41 -20.85 -4.02 -1.79
CA SER A 41 -20.43 -4.64 -0.53
C SER A 41 -21.46 -5.62 0.05
N GLY A 42 -22.53 -5.94 -0.69
CA GLY A 42 -23.55 -6.91 -0.30
C GLY A 42 -24.69 -6.36 0.56
N HIS A 43 -24.69 -5.07 0.89
CA HIS A 43 -25.79 -4.48 1.66
C HIS A 43 -27.07 -4.40 0.82
N ARG A 44 -28.20 -4.75 1.43
CA ARG A 44 -29.55 -4.73 0.79
C ARG A 44 -30.54 -3.88 1.56
N THR A 45 -30.03 -2.88 2.28
CA THR A 45 -30.85 -1.93 3.04
C THR A 45 -30.50 -0.50 2.68
N CYS A 46 -31.47 0.40 2.82
CA CYS A 46 -31.25 1.84 2.67
C CYS A 46 -30.30 2.31 3.79
N PRO A 47 -29.21 3.03 3.48
CA PRO A 47 -28.25 3.49 4.48
C PRO A 47 -28.86 4.35 5.60
N ILE A 48 -29.93 5.09 5.30
CA ILE A 48 -30.60 6.02 6.23
C ILE A 48 -31.72 5.31 6.99
N THR A 49 -32.72 4.79 6.27
CA THR A 49 -33.93 4.22 6.91
C THR A 49 -33.71 2.81 7.45
N LYS A 50 -32.62 2.15 7.05
CA LYS A 50 -32.32 0.74 7.34
C LYS A 50 -33.38 -0.25 6.84
N LEU A 51 -34.36 0.20 6.07
CA LEU A 51 -35.38 -0.65 5.48
C LEU A 51 -34.82 -1.46 4.30
N PRO A 52 -35.34 -2.67 4.04
CA PRO A 52 -34.93 -3.49 2.91
C PRO A 52 -35.14 -2.77 1.57
N LEU A 53 -34.18 -2.93 0.66
CA LEU A 53 -34.28 -2.48 -0.72
C LEU A 53 -34.80 -3.62 -1.62
N PRO A 54 -35.42 -3.29 -2.78
CA PRO A 54 -35.75 -4.28 -3.79
C PRO A 54 -34.52 -5.09 -4.23
N GLU A 55 -34.73 -6.29 -4.75
CA GLU A 55 -33.67 -7.20 -5.22
C GLU A 55 -32.76 -6.55 -6.27
N HIS A 56 -33.33 -5.68 -7.10
CA HIS A 56 -32.61 -4.84 -8.07
C HIS A 56 -32.92 -3.35 -7.80
N PRO A 57 -32.19 -2.69 -6.89
CA PRO A 57 -32.44 -1.29 -6.56
C PRO A 57 -32.04 -0.39 -7.73
N SER A 58 -32.97 0.42 -8.22
CA SER A 58 -32.71 1.41 -9.26
C SER A 58 -32.07 2.68 -8.67
N LEU A 59 -31.06 3.20 -9.36
CA LEU A 59 -30.39 4.46 -9.03
C LEU A 59 -30.87 5.55 -9.99
N ILE A 60 -31.90 6.27 -9.60
CA ILE A 60 -32.54 7.29 -10.44
C ILE A 60 -31.73 8.59 -10.35
N PRO A 61 -31.17 9.14 -11.44
CA PRO A 61 -30.42 10.40 -11.38
C PRO A 61 -31.26 11.57 -10.85
N ASN A 62 -30.72 12.33 -9.89
CA ASN A 62 -31.34 13.56 -9.39
C ASN A 62 -30.79 14.78 -10.14
N HIS A 63 -31.23 14.99 -11.37
CA HIS A 63 -30.75 16.10 -12.21
C HIS A 63 -31.03 17.48 -11.59
N ALA A 64 -32.14 17.64 -10.88
CA ALA A 64 -32.49 18.90 -10.21
C ALA A 64 -31.49 19.25 -9.10
N LEU A 65 -31.20 18.29 -8.21
CA LEU A 65 -30.21 18.49 -7.14
C LEU A 65 -28.80 18.68 -7.71
N ARG A 66 -28.45 17.95 -8.78
CA ARG A 66 -27.18 18.14 -9.49
C ARG A 66 -27.03 19.56 -10.02
N SER A 67 -28.08 20.11 -10.63
CA SER A 67 -28.09 21.51 -11.10
C SER A 67 -28.05 22.52 -9.95
N LEU A 68 -28.75 22.27 -8.84
CA LEU A 68 -28.71 23.13 -7.65
C LEU A 68 -27.33 23.16 -6.99
N ILE A 69 -26.69 22.00 -6.84
CA ILE A 69 -25.32 21.88 -6.32
C ILE A 69 -24.35 22.61 -7.25
N SER A 70 -24.45 22.38 -8.56
CA SER A 70 -23.63 23.07 -9.57
C SER A 70 -23.80 24.59 -9.48
N ASN A 71 -25.04 25.09 -9.47
CA ASN A 71 -25.32 26.52 -9.36
C ASN A 71 -24.85 27.11 -8.03
N TYR A 72 -24.97 26.38 -6.92
CA TYR A 72 -24.47 26.81 -5.62
C TYR A 72 -22.94 26.91 -5.60
N THR A 73 -22.23 25.95 -6.22
CA THR A 73 -20.76 26.00 -6.35
C THR A 73 -20.28 27.16 -7.24
N LEU A 74 -21.12 27.60 -8.19
CA LEU A 74 -20.84 28.73 -9.08
C LEU A 74 -21.25 30.09 -8.50
N ALA A 75 -22.33 30.16 -7.73
CA ALA A 75 -22.94 31.40 -7.22
C ALA A 75 -22.52 31.76 -5.78
N SER A 76 -21.87 30.86 -5.05
CA SER A 76 -21.35 31.21 -3.72
C SER A 76 -20.19 32.21 -3.87
N PRO A 77 -20.24 33.40 -3.23
CA PRO A 77 -19.09 34.27 -3.19
C PRO A 77 -18.00 33.49 -2.47
N ARG A 78 -16.91 33.18 -3.18
CA ARG A 78 -15.69 32.66 -2.56
C ARG A 78 -15.43 33.54 -1.35
N LYS A 79 -15.43 32.97 -0.14
CA LYS A 79 -14.87 33.65 1.05
C LYS A 79 -13.57 34.30 0.59
N PRO A 80 -13.20 35.51 1.06
CA PRO A 80 -11.89 36.06 0.79
C PRO A 80 -10.89 34.98 1.22
N GLN A 81 -10.30 34.31 0.24
CA GLN A 81 -9.17 33.45 0.50
C GLN A 81 -8.11 34.42 0.98
N SER A 82 -7.80 34.31 2.26
CA SER A 82 -6.58 34.86 2.80
C SER A 82 -5.43 34.36 1.93
N GLN A 83 -4.90 35.30 1.15
CA GLN A 83 -3.76 35.22 0.23
C GLN A 83 -4.03 34.61 -1.16
N PRO A 84 -3.47 35.22 -2.23
CA PRO A 84 -3.48 34.63 -3.57
C PRO A 84 -2.79 33.27 -3.47
N HIS A 85 -3.51 32.18 -3.74
CA HIS A 85 -2.85 30.88 -3.85
C HIS A 85 -2.01 30.91 -5.14
N PRO A 86 -0.67 30.87 -5.07
CA PRO A 86 0.17 30.82 -6.25
C PRO A 86 -0.27 29.68 -7.17
N GLU A 87 -0.41 29.99 -8.46
CA GLU A 87 -0.70 28.99 -9.49
C GLU A 87 0.34 27.85 -9.40
N PRO A 88 -0.01 26.58 -9.67
CA PRO A 88 0.93 25.46 -9.53
C PRO A 88 2.26 25.70 -10.25
N GLN A 89 2.24 26.40 -11.39
CA GLN A 89 3.45 26.76 -12.13
C GLN A 89 4.37 27.74 -11.37
N THR A 90 3.81 28.70 -10.64
CA THR A 90 4.60 29.61 -9.79
C THR A 90 5.25 28.88 -8.61
N LEU A 91 4.57 27.87 -8.06
CA LEU A 91 5.15 27.01 -7.03
C LEU A 91 6.25 26.09 -7.60
N ILE A 92 6.02 25.48 -8.76
CA ILE A 92 7.01 24.62 -9.43
C ILE A 92 8.25 25.43 -9.83
N SER A 93 8.07 26.63 -10.39
CA SER A 93 9.20 27.50 -10.76
C SER A 93 10.03 27.93 -9.54
N SER A 94 9.40 28.09 -8.37
CA SER A 94 10.14 28.30 -7.12
C SER A 94 11.05 27.13 -6.75
N LEU A 95 10.63 25.88 -7.03
CA LEU A 95 11.46 24.68 -6.78
C LEU A 95 12.69 24.62 -7.69
N THR A 96 12.51 24.96 -8.96
CA THR A 96 13.56 24.88 -9.98
C THR A 96 14.49 26.07 -9.99
N SER A 97 14.04 27.25 -9.54
CA SER A 97 14.88 28.45 -9.54
C SER A 97 16.09 28.30 -8.62
N ALA A 98 17.26 28.68 -9.12
CA ALA A 98 18.50 28.74 -8.35
C ALA A 98 18.50 29.92 -7.36
N SER A 99 17.73 30.98 -7.63
CA SER A 99 17.64 32.16 -6.75
C SER A 99 16.66 31.97 -5.58
N SER A 100 15.85 30.91 -5.59
CA SER A 100 14.89 30.64 -4.53
C SER A 100 15.60 30.13 -3.27
N SER A 101 15.33 30.77 -2.13
CA SER A 101 15.81 30.31 -0.82
C SER A 101 15.24 28.94 -0.44
N LEU A 102 15.91 28.24 0.46
CA LEU A 102 15.45 26.96 0.99
C LEU A 102 14.03 27.07 1.59
N ASP A 103 13.75 28.15 2.35
CA ASP A 103 12.43 28.40 2.94
C ASP A 103 11.33 28.57 1.89
N SER A 104 11.65 29.24 0.76
CA SER A 104 10.70 29.40 -0.35
C SER A 104 10.40 28.07 -1.05
N LYS A 105 11.41 27.21 -1.20
CA LYS A 105 11.22 25.86 -1.75
C LYS A 105 10.40 25.00 -0.81
N LEU A 106 10.68 25.05 0.49
CA LEU A 106 9.93 24.31 1.52
C LEU A 106 8.47 24.78 1.61
N SER A 107 8.21 26.09 1.56
CA SER A 107 6.86 26.63 1.57
C SER A 107 6.07 26.18 0.33
N SER A 108 6.72 26.18 -0.84
CA SER A 108 6.14 25.71 -2.09
C SER A 108 5.79 24.22 -2.03
N LEU A 109 6.71 23.37 -1.55
CA LEU A 109 6.44 21.94 -1.35
C LEU A 109 5.31 21.69 -0.35
N ASN A 110 5.26 22.42 0.76
CA ASN A 110 4.21 22.28 1.76
C ASN A 110 2.83 22.62 1.16
N GLN A 111 2.75 23.69 0.37
CA GLN A 111 1.52 24.08 -0.29
C GLN A 111 1.08 23.04 -1.34
N LEU A 112 1.99 22.60 -2.21
CA LEU A 112 1.71 21.55 -3.20
C LEU A 112 1.28 20.23 -2.53
N THR A 113 1.95 19.85 -1.43
CA THR A 113 1.60 18.66 -0.64
C THR A 113 0.22 18.76 -0.02
N LYS A 114 -0.16 19.94 0.49
CA LYS A 114 -1.50 20.15 1.06
C LYS A 114 -2.59 19.99 0.00
N LEU A 115 -2.37 20.52 -1.20
CA LEU A 115 -3.33 20.45 -2.31
C LEU A 115 -3.44 19.03 -2.88
N SER A 116 -2.33 18.30 -3.03
CA SER A 116 -2.33 16.95 -3.62
C SER A 116 -2.94 15.87 -2.73
N LYS A 117 -3.09 16.10 -1.42
CA LYS A 117 -3.61 15.10 -0.47
C LYS A 117 -5.03 14.63 -0.76
N ARG A 118 -5.88 15.48 -1.35
CA ARG A 118 -7.33 15.19 -1.48
C ARG A 118 -7.87 15.32 -2.91
N ASP A 119 -7.07 15.82 -3.83
CA ASP A 119 -7.53 16.15 -5.18
C ASP A 119 -6.74 15.34 -6.22
N SER A 120 -7.37 14.29 -6.77
CA SER A 120 -6.79 13.45 -7.82
C SER A 120 -6.56 14.22 -9.12
N VAL A 121 -7.47 15.13 -9.48
CA VAL A 121 -7.35 15.97 -10.68
C VAL A 121 -6.17 16.93 -10.53
N PHE A 122 -5.92 17.45 -9.33
CA PHE A 122 -4.73 18.25 -9.05
C PHE A 122 -3.44 17.43 -9.19
N ARG A 123 -3.41 16.18 -8.70
CA ARG A 123 -2.24 15.31 -8.84
C ARG A 123 -1.92 14.99 -10.30
N GLN A 124 -2.95 14.72 -11.11
CA GLN A 124 -2.78 14.51 -12.54
C GLN A 124 -2.20 15.75 -13.22
N ARG A 125 -2.82 16.93 -13.02
CA ARG A 125 -2.30 18.20 -13.57
C ARG A 125 -0.88 18.51 -13.13
N LEU A 126 -0.52 18.20 -11.89
CA LEU A 126 0.83 18.44 -11.37
C LEU A 126 1.86 17.56 -12.08
N THR A 127 1.51 16.30 -12.37
CA THR A 127 2.33 15.37 -13.14
C THR A 127 2.50 15.85 -14.58
N GLU A 128 1.42 16.29 -15.23
CA GLU A 128 1.43 16.85 -16.59
C GLU A 128 2.19 18.19 -16.71
N SER A 129 2.34 18.93 -15.60
CA SER A 129 3.03 20.24 -15.56
C SER A 129 4.56 20.14 -15.45
N GLY A 130 5.14 18.93 -15.58
CA GLY A 130 6.59 18.72 -15.44
C GLY A 130 7.12 18.85 -14.01
N ALA A 131 6.23 18.83 -13.00
CA ALA A 131 6.62 18.98 -11.61
C ALA A 131 7.49 17.80 -11.11
N VAL A 132 7.31 16.60 -11.68
CA VAL A 132 8.02 15.40 -11.24
C VAL A 132 9.53 15.57 -11.34
N SER A 133 10.05 16.04 -12.47
CA SER A 133 11.48 16.35 -12.64
C SER A 133 12.01 17.34 -11.58
N ALA A 134 11.26 18.41 -11.29
CA ALA A 134 11.61 19.37 -10.23
C ALA A 134 11.66 18.69 -8.85
N LEU A 135 10.69 17.82 -8.54
CA LEU A 135 10.65 17.07 -7.29
C LEU A 135 11.80 16.08 -7.17
N LEU A 136 12.15 15.37 -8.25
CA LEU A 136 13.27 14.44 -8.27
C LEU A 136 14.61 15.14 -8.01
N ASN A 137 14.77 16.36 -8.50
CA ASN A 137 15.92 17.20 -8.17
C ASN A 137 15.92 17.61 -6.68
N CYS A 138 14.77 17.96 -6.11
CA CYS A 138 14.66 18.24 -4.67
C CYS A 138 14.94 17.01 -3.79
N VAL A 139 14.51 15.80 -4.21
CA VAL A 139 14.85 14.54 -3.50
C VAL A 139 16.36 14.26 -3.54
N GLY A 140 17.03 14.67 -4.61
CA GLY A 140 18.49 14.58 -4.75
C GLY A 140 19.29 15.64 -4.00
N SER A 141 18.65 16.54 -3.26
CA SER A 141 19.35 17.60 -2.52
C SER A 141 19.99 17.11 -1.22
N ASP A 142 21.04 17.78 -0.78
CA ASP A 142 21.72 17.49 0.50
C ASP A 142 20.95 18.01 1.73
N HIS A 143 19.80 18.66 1.53
CA HIS A 143 18.98 19.20 2.60
C HIS A 143 17.90 18.18 3.02
N PRO A 144 17.98 17.59 4.23
CA PRO A 144 17.07 16.52 4.64
C PRO A 144 15.59 16.94 4.65
N SER A 145 15.29 18.18 5.05
CA SER A 145 13.94 18.73 5.07
C SER A 145 13.34 18.87 3.67
N LEU A 146 14.17 19.29 2.70
CA LEU A 146 13.76 19.44 1.31
C LEU A 146 13.52 18.07 0.67
N GLN A 147 14.45 17.14 0.90
CA GLN A 147 14.35 15.76 0.44
C GLN A 147 13.08 15.07 0.96
N GLU A 148 12.81 15.15 2.26
CA GLU A 148 11.63 14.51 2.88
C GLU A 148 10.31 15.07 2.32
N LYS A 149 10.20 16.40 2.18
CA LYS A 149 8.98 17.05 1.69
C LYS A 149 8.75 16.76 0.21
N ALA A 150 9.80 16.75 -0.60
CA ALA A 150 9.71 16.40 -2.01
C ALA A 150 9.30 14.94 -2.19
N LEU A 151 9.89 14.02 -1.41
CA LEU A 151 9.55 12.61 -1.46
C LEU A 151 8.11 12.34 -1.00
N SER A 152 7.63 13.08 0.01
CA SER A 152 6.24 13.01 0.47
C SER A 152 5.25 13.46 -0.61
N LEU A 153 5.60 14.50 -1.38
CA LEU A 153 4.76 14.95 -2.49
C LEU A 153 4.77 13.93 -3.64
N LEU A 154 5.92 13.34 -3.97
CA LEU A 154 5.97 12.23 -4.94
C LEU A 154 5.11 11.04 -4.51
N LEU A 155 5.10 10.70 -3.21
CA LEU A 155 4.23 9.66 -2.67
C LEU A 155 2.75 10.01 -2.83
N ASN A 156 2.37 11.28 -2.67
CA ASN A 156 0.99 11.68 -2.97
C ASN A 156 0.68 11.48 -4.45
N LEU A 157 1.59 11.87 -5.36
CA LEU A 157 1.40 11.68 -6.81
C LEU A 157 1.28 10.21 -7.20
N SER A 158 1.98 9.31 -6.51
CA SER A 158 1.87 7.87 -6.74
C SER A 158 0.60 7.26 -6.15
N LEU A 159 -0.29 8.01 -5.52
CA LEU A 159 -1.60 7.49 -5.11
C LEU A 159 -2.51 7.23 -6.32
N ASP A 160 -2.32 7.94 -7.44
CA ASP A 160 -3.02 7.64 -8.68
C ASP A 160 -2.28 6.54 -9.45
N ASP A 161 -3.00 5.54 -9.93
CA ASP A 161 -2.42 4.39 -10.64
C ASP A 161 -1.81 4.79 -11.99
N ASP A 162 -2.42 5.74 -12.69
CA ASP A 162 -1.96 6.24 -13.99
C ASP A 162 -0.58 6.91 -13.92
N ASN A 163 -0.22 7.50 -12.77
CA ASN A 163 1.06 8.16 -12.60
C ASN A 163 2.22 7.18 -12.35
N LYS A 164 1.95 5.95 -11.87
CA LYS A 164 3.00 5.06 -11.34
C LYS A 164 4.03 4.65 -12.38
N VAL A 165 3.60 4.39 -13.62
CA VAL A 165 4.52 4.02 -14.71
C VAL A 165 5.33 5.24 -15.16
N GLY A 166 4.67 6.40 -15.29
CA GLY A 166 5.33 7.67 -15.64
C GLY A 166 6.41 8.07 -14.64
N LEU A 167 6.13 7.96 -13.33
CA LEU A 167 7.11 8.24 -12.27
C LEU A 167 8.36 7.34 -12.38
N VAL A 168 8.18 6.06 -12.71
CA VAL A 168 9.31 5.14 -12.93
C VAL A 168 10.09 5.52 -14.19
N ALA A 169 9.41 5.85 -15.27
CA ALA A 169 10.03 6.28 -16.53
C ALA A 169 10.84 7.58 -16.37
N GLU A 170 10.40 8.50 -15.50
CA GLU A 170 11.12 9.74 -15.15
C GLU A 170 12.33 9.51 -14.23
N GLY A 171 12.63 8.26 -13.85
CA GLY A 171 13.83 7.92 -13.08
C GLY A 171 13.66 8.01 -11.56
N ALA A 172 12.42 7.96 -11.04
CA ALA A 172 12.16 8.05 -9.61
C ALA A 172 12.90 6.98 -8.79
N ILE A 173 13.06 5.77 -9.32
CA ILE A 173 13.68 4.64 -8.59
C ILE A 173 15.08 5.01 -8.10
N GLY A 174 15.92 5.65 -8.93
CA GLY A 174 17.27 6.03 -8.53
C GLY A 174 17.32 6.99 -7.36
N ARG A 175 16.45 8.01 -7.37
CA ARG A 175 16.34 8.98 -6.27
C ARG A 175 15.78 8.34 -4.99
N ILE A 176 14.83 7.43 -5.11
CA ILE A 176 14.26 6.69 -3.97
C ILE A 176 15.31 5.76 -3.34
N VAL A 177 16.12 5.07 -4.16
CA VAL A 177 17.19 4.19 -3.66
C VAL A 177 18.30 5.00 -2.97
N ALA A 178 18.66 6.17 -3.49
CA ALA A 178 19.57 7.08 -2.81
C ALA A 178 19.01 7.53 -1.44
N ALA A 179 17.73 7.90 -1.39
CA ALA A 179 17.05 8.28 -0.15
C ALA A 179 16.98 7.13 0.88
N LEU A 180 16.80 5.88 0.44
CA LEU A 180 16.86 4.70 1.32
C LEU A 180 18.22 4.53 2.00
N ASN A 181 19.32 4.86 1.32
CA ASN A 181 20.67 4.66 1.84
C ASN A 181 21.18 5.82 2.70
N GLY A 182 20.87 7.07 2.31
CA GLY A 182 21.44 8.27 2.94
C GLY A 182 20.46 9.16 3.68
N GLY A 183 19.15 8.90 3.59
CA GLY A 183 18.12 9.76 4.16
C GLY A 183 17.99 9.68 5.68
N SER A 184 17.28 10.64 6.26
CA SER A 184 16.80 10.58 7.65
C SER A 184 15.90 9.35 7.87
N PRO A 185 15.69 8.90 9.12
CA PRO A 185 14.82 7.74 9.38
C PRO A 185 13.42 7.87 8.77
N ASP A 186 12.82 9.07 8.84
CA ASP A 186 11.52 9.33 8.21
C ASP A 186 11.61 9.32 6.68
N CYS A 187 12.67 9.88 6.10
CA CYS A 187 12.88 9.85 4.66
C CYS A 187 13.03 8.40 4.15
N ARG A 188 13.81 7.55 4.84
CA ARG A 188 13.98 6.13 4.50
C ARG A 188 12.66 5.37 4.58
N ALA A 189 11.85 5.63 5.61
CA ALA A 189 10.53 5.03 5.74
C ALA A 189 9.61 5.45 4.58
N VAL A 190 9.54 6.74 4.25
CA VAL A 190 8.73 7.25 3.13
C VAL A 190 9.24 6.69 1.78
N ALA A 191 10.55 6.55 1.61
CA ALA A 191 11.15 5.96 0.41
C ALA A 191 10.73 4.49 0.21
N ALA A 192 10.71 3.70 1.28
CA ALA A 192 10.20 2.33 1.24
C ALA A 192 8.69 2.29 0.94
N THR A 193 7.90 3.19 1.52
CA THR A 193 6.46 3.34 1.18
C THR A 193 6.26 3.70 -0.29
N MET A 194 7.11 4.56 -0.86
CA MET A 194 7.08 4.92 -2.28
C MET A 194 7.34 3.71 -3.19
N LEU A 195 8.36 2.89 -2.89
CA LEU A 195 8.58 1.64 -3.63
C LEU A 195 7.38 0.69 -3.53
N THR A 196 6.74 0.62 -2.37
CA THR A 196 5.51 -0.18 -2.19
C THR A 196 4.38 0.33 -3.09
N SER A 197 4.17 1.64 -3.13
CA SER A 197 3.14 2.28 -3.95
C SER A 197 3.36 2.04 -5.44
N LEU A 198 4.60 2.23 -5.92
CA LEU A 198 4.95 1.99 -7.32
C LEU A 198 4.84 0.51 -7.71
N ALA A 199 5.15 -0.40 -6.78
CA ALA A 199 5.10 -1.85 -6.98
C ALA A 199 3.67 -2.43 -7.02
N VAL A 200 2.61 -1.61 -6.96
CA VAL A 200 1.25 -2.08 -7.26
C VAL A 200 1.14 -2.54 -8.73
N VAL A 201 1.88 -1.91 -9.63
CA VAL A 201 1.92 -2.24 -11.06
C VAL A 201 2.97 -3.33 -11.34
N GLU A 202 2.60 -4.40 -12.04
CA GLU A 202 3.48 -5.55 -12.33
C GLU A 202 4.80 -5.15 -13.02
N VAL A 203 4.72 -4.31 -14.07
CA VAL A 203 5.91 -3.84 -14.82
C VAL A 203 6.89 -3.09 -13.90
N ASN A 204 6.35 -2.32 -12.94
CA ASN A 204 7.17 -1.62 -11.96
C ASN A 204 7.86 -2.58 -10.98
N LYS A 205 7.22 -3.69 -10.57
CA LYS A 205 7.87 -4.69 -9.71
C LYS A 205 9.12 -5.25 -10.35
N ALA A 206 9.03 -5.63 -11.63
CA ALA A 206 10.16 -6.14 -12.40
C ALA A 206 11.27 -5.09 -12.50
N THR A 207 10.91 -3.86 -12.84
CA THR A 207 11.86 -2.73 -13.00
C THR A 207 12.55 -2.37 -11.68
N ILE A 208 11.79 -2.21 -10.59
CA ILE A 208 12.31 -1.90 -9.25
C ILE A 208 13.25 -3.01 -8.77
N GLY A 209 12.85 -4.27 -8.92
CA GLY A 209 13.67 -5.38 -8.43
C GLY A 209 14.91 -5.66 -9.26
N ALA A 210 14.92 -5.30 -10.55
CA ALA A 210 16.10 -5.33 -11.40
C ALA A 210 17.00 -4.09 -11.22
N TYR A 211 16.50 -3.02 -10.59
CA TYR A 211 17.25 -1.78 -10.41
C TYR A 211 18.45 -1.99 -9.47
N PRO A 212 19.65 -1.52 -9.84
CA PRO A 212 20.85 -1.70 -9.02
C PRO A 212 20.66 -1.25 -7.58
N TYR A 213 21.05 -2.12 -6.65
CA TYR A 213 21.01 -1.89 -5.20
C TYR A 213 19.62 -1.64 -4.57
N ALA A 214 18.51 -1.67 -5.31
CA ALA A 214 17.19 -1.39 -4.75
C ALA A 214 16.78 -2.42 -3.68
N ILE A 215 16.87 -3.71 -4.01
CA ILE A 215 16.60 -4.81 -3.05
C ILE A 215 17.63 -4.76 -1.91
N ARG A 216 18.90 -4.52 -2.20
CA ARG A 216 19.97 -4.44 -1.19
C ARG A 216 19.71 -3.31 -0.18
N ALA A 217 19.25 -2.15 -0.64
CA ALA A 217 18.91 -1.00 0.22
C ALA A 217 17.75 -1.34 1.17
N LEU A 218 16.70 -2.02 0.68
CA LEU A 218 15.60 -2.50 1.52
C LEU A 218 16.07 -3.54 2.55
N VAL A 219 16.97 -4.45 2.16
CA VAL A 219 17.55 -5.44 3.07
C VAL A 219 18.44 -4.78 4.13
N SER A 220 19.20 -3.73 3.78
CA SER A 220 19.94 -2.93 4.77
C SER A 220 18.99 -2.21 5.72
N LEU A 221 17.90 -1.63 5.20
CA LEU A 221 16.90 -0.95 6.03
C LEU A 221 16.20 -1.92 7.01
N LEU A 222 15.98 -3.18 6.61
CA LEU A 222 15.52 -4.24 7.52
C LEU A 222 16.56 -4.55 8.61
N ARG A 223 17.85 -4.55 8.27
CA ARG A 223 18.94 -4.85 9.22
C ARG A 223 19.09 -3.75 10.27
N ASP A 224 19.15 -2.51 9.81
CA ASP A 224 19.65 -1.36 10.58
C ASP A 224 18.55 -0.39 11.03
N GLY A 225 17.38 -0.42 10.37
CA GLY A 225 16.26 0.46 10.67
C GLY A 225 15.55 0.16 11.99
N LYS A 226 14.72 1.10 12.45
CA LYS A 226 13.95 1.00 13.70
C LYS A 226 12.46 1.21 13.45
N GLY A 227 11.62 0.50 14.21
CA GLY A 227 10.16 0.67 14.23
C GLY A 227 9.54 0.74 12.84
N ARG A 228 9.11 1.95 12.44
CA ARG A 228 8.49 2.25 11.14
C ARG A 228 9.36 1.80 9.96
N GLU A 229 10.66 2.05 9.99
CA GLU A 229 11.56 1.75 8.87
C GLU A 229 11.56 0.27 8.50
N LYS A 230 11.68 -0.61 9.50
CA LYS A 230 11.62 -2.07 9.30
C LYS A 230 10.27 -2.52 8.75
N LYS A 231 9.18 -1.92 9.24
CA LYS A 231 7.82 -2.24 8.78
C LYS A 231 7.62 -1.85 7.31
N GLU A 232 8.02 -0.64 6.94
CA GLU A 232 7.92 -0.15 5.55
C GLU A 232 8.85 -0.94 4.62
N ALA A 233 10.08 -1.24 5.05
CA ALA A 233 11.02 -2.05 4.29
C ALA A 233 10.49 -3.47 4.04
N ALA A 234 9.93 -4.12 5.05
CA ALA A 234 9.33 -5.46 4.91
C ALA A 234 8.11 -5.42 3.98
N THR A 235 7.32 -4.34 4.01
CA THR A 235 6.15 -4.16 3.15
C THR A 235 6.56 -3.94 1.70
N ALA A 236 7.59 -3.12 1.46
CA ALA A 236 8.16 -2.89 0.13
C ALA A 236 8.74 -4.19 -0.43
N LEU A 237 9.51 -4.93 0.38
CA LEU A 237 10.10 -6.21 -0.03
C LEU A 237 9.02 -7.25 -0.35
N TYR A 238 7.93 -7.29 0.43
CA TYR A 238 6.77 -8.15 0.12
C TYR A 238 6.13 -7.79 -1.22
N ALA A 239 5.93 -6.49 -1.49
CA ALA A 239 5.32 -6.03 -2.74
C ALA A 239 6.17 -6.41 -3.96
N ILE A 240 7.48 -6.12 -3.93
CA ILE A 240 8.36 -6.41 -5.08
C ILE A 240 8.65 -7.90 -5.25
N CYS A 241 8.75 -8.69 -4.17
CA CYS A 241 8.99 -10.14 -4.25
C CYS A 241 7.75 -10.96 -4.63
N SER A 242 6.58 -10.31 -4.77
CA SER A 242 5.44 -10.96 -5.42
C SER A 242 5.78 -11.33 -6.87
N PHE A 243 6.65 -10.55 -7.53
CA PHE A 243 7.26 -10.88 -8.82
C PHE A 243 8.34 -11.97 -8.67
N PRO A 244 8.25 -13.11 -9.38
CA PRO A 244 9.12 -14.27 -9.18
C PRO A 244 10.63 -14.01 -9.18
N ASP A 245 11.15 -13.27 -10.16
CA ASP A 245 12.60 -13.04 -10.30
C ASP A 245 13.21 -12.28 -9.12
N ASN A 246 12.39 -11.47 -8.45
CA ASN A 246 12.84 -10.68 -7.31
C ASN A 246 13.07 -11.52 -6.06
N ARG A 247 12.48 -12.72 -5.99
CA ARG A 247 12.65 -13.65 -4.86
C ARG A 247 14.11 -14.11 -4.78
N ARG A 248 14.66 -14.61 -5.89
CA ARG A 248 16.07 -15.02 -5.97
C ARG A 248 17.00 -13.85 -5.65
N ARG A 249 16.76 -12.67 -6.23
CA ARG A 249 17.55 -11.46 -5.96
C ARG A 249 17.54 -11.07 -4.48
N ALA A 250 16.40 -11.19 -3.79
CA ALA A 250 16.29 -10.92 -2.36
C ALA A 250 17.06 -11.94 -1.52
N VAL A 251 17.01 -13.23 -1.89
CA VAL A 251 17.81 -14.28 -1.23
C VAL A 251 19.31 -13.99 -1.40
N GLU A 252 19.76 -13.67 -2.61
CA GLU A 252 21.16 -13.32 -2.92
C GLU A 252 21.65 -12.06 -2.18
N CYS A 253 20.75 -11.14 -1.87
CA CYS A 253 21.06 -9.97 -1.03
C CYS A 253 21.15 -10.30 0.48
N GLY A 254 20.95 -11.57 0.88
CA GLY A 254 20.99 -12.01 2.27
C GLY A 254 19.75 -11.61 3.08
N ALA A 255 18.57 -11.55 2.45
CA ALA A 255 17.33 -11.16 3.12
C ALA A 255 16.88 -12.19 4.17
N VAL A 256 17.04 -13.49 3.90
CA VAL A 256 16.47 -14.59 4.72
C VAL A 256 16.93 -14.55 6.19
N PRO A 257 18.23 -14.48 6.52
CA PRO A 257 18.67 -14.44 7.93
C PRO A 257 18.10 -13.24 8.69
N ILE A 258 18.01 -12.08 8.03
CA ILE A 258 17.45 -10.86 8.63
C ILE A 258 15.96 -11.01 8.87
N LEU A 259 15.22 -11.54 7.90
CA LEU A 259 13.78 -11.72 7.98
C LEU A 259 13.38 -12.73 9.05
N ILE A 260 14.15 -13.81 9.24
CA ILE A 260 13.90 -14.78 10.31
C ILE A 260 14.02 -14.11 11.69
N ARG A 261 15.09 -13.35 11.92
CA ARG A 261 15.25 -12.60 13.17
C ARG A 261 14.13 -11.59 13.41
N ILE A 262 13.67 -10.92 12.35
CA ILE A 262 12.57 -9.94 12.43
C ILE A 262 11.22 -10.64 12.66
N ALA A 263 10.99 -11.81 12.04
CA ALA A 263 9.81 -12.63 12.26
C ALA A 263 9.74 -13.13 13.72
N ASP A 264 10.88 -13.56 14.28
CA ASP A 264 10.98 -13.98 15.68
C ASP A 264 10.66 -12.83 16.65
N SER A 265 11.00 -11.58 16.28
CA SER A 265 10.60 -10.37 17.02
C SER A 265 9.12 -9.98 16.87
N GLY A 266 8.33 -10.73 16.11
CA GLY A 266 6.87 -10.57 15.99
C GLY A 266 6.37 -9.77 14.79
N LEU A 267 7.23 -9.36 13.84
CA LEU A 267 6.77 -8.66 12.65
C LEU A 267 6.23 -9.65 11.60
N GLU A 268 4.91 -9.84 11.59
CA GLU A 268 4.22 -10.77 10.66
C GLU A 268 4.52 -10.51 9.18
N ARG A 269 4.78 -9.25 8.80
CA ARG A 269 5.12 -8.92 7.42
C ARG A 269 6.41 -9.64 6.98
N ALA A 270 7.37 -9.85 7.87
CA ALA A 270 8.58 -10.60 7.55
C ALA A 270 8.28 -12.07 7.26
N VAL A 271 7.34 -12.68 7.99
CA VAL A 271 6.81 -14.03 7.68
C VAL A 271 6.21 -14.06 6.27
N GLY A 272 5.43 -13.04 5.91
CA GLY A 272 4.89 -12.91 4.56
C GLY A 272 5.97 -12.87 3.48
N VAL A 273 7.08 -12.16 3.73
CA VAL A 273 8.21 -12.14 2.79
C VAL A 273 8.86 -13.52 2.72
N LEU A 274 9.13 -14.17 3.86
CA LEU A 274 9.69 -15.54 3.90
C LEU A 274 8.83 -16.52 3.11
N GLY A 275 7.50 -16.44 3.22
CA GLY A 275 6.57 -17.25 2.45
C GLY A 275 6.63 -17.01 0.94
N LEU A 276 6.93 -15.77 0.49
CA LEU A 276 7.20 -15.49 -0.92
C LEU A 276 8.55 -16.06 -1.36
N LEU A 277 9.59 -15.93 -0.53
CA LEU A 277 10.93 -16.45 -0.85
C LEU A 277 10.94 -17.99 -0.89
N ALA A 278 10.17 -18.66 -0.03
CA ALA A 278 10.00 -20.11 -0.05
C ALA A 278 9.37 -20.66 -1.35
N LYS A 279 8.85 -19.79 -2.23
CA LYS A 279 8.38 -20.20 -3.56
C LYS A 279 9.51 -20.45 -4.56
N CYS A 280 10.74 -19.97 -4.32
CA CYS A 280 11.92 -20.34 -5.11
C CYS A 280 12.81 -21.34 -4.37
N LYS A 281 13.61 -22.12 -5.12
CA LYS A 281 14.47 -23.18 -4.58
C LYS A 281 15.50 -22.60 -3.60
N GLU A 282 16.17 -21.54 -3.99
CA GLU A 282 17.21 -20.87 -3.21
C GLU A 282 16.65 -20.35 -1.88
N GLY A 283 15.42 -19.81 -1.90
CA GLY A 283 14.74 -19.35 -0.69
C GLY A 283 14.38 -20.49 0.24
N ARG A 284 13.89 -21.63 -0.28
CA ARG A 284 13.61 -22.82 0.56
C ARG A 284 14.85 -23.37 1.22
N GLU A 285 15.92 -23.53 0.45
CA GLU A 285 17.19 -24.03 0.95
C GLU A 285 17.76 -23.12 2.03
N GLU A 286 17.75 -21.80 1.80
CA GLU A 286 18.28 -20.85 2.77
C GLU A 286 17.42 -20.79 4.03
N ILE A 287 16.09 -20.79 3.91
CA ILE A 287 15.19 -20.81 5.08
C ILE A 287 15.35 -22.10 5.88
N GLY A 288 15.44 -23.25 5.20
CA GLY A 288 15.58 -24.57 5.82
C GLY A 288 16.88 -24.78 6.59
N ARG A 289 17.92 -23.97 6.33
CA ARG A 289 19.18 -23.99 7.10
C ARG A 289 19.04 -23.39 8.51
N PHE A 290 17.96 -22.66 8.79
CA PHE A 290 17.75 -22.03 10.09
C PHE A 290 16.96 -22.92 11.04
N ASN A 291 17.66 -23.44 12.04
CA ASN A 291 17.03 -24.14 13.16
C ASN A 291 16.01 -23.23 13.86
N GLY A 292 14.82 -23.76 14.13
CA GLY A 292 13.74 -23.02 14.78
C GLY A 292 12.88 -22.16 13.84
N CYS A 293 13.10 -22.20 12.52
CA CYS A 293 12.21 -21.51 11.58
C CYS A 293 10.76 -22.04 11.68
N VAL A 294 10.59 -23.36 11.86
CA VAL A 294 9.29 -24.00 12.10
C VAL A 294 8.66 -23.46 13.37
N SER A 295 9.42 -23.40 14.47
CA SER A 295 8.93 -22.88 15.75
C SER A 295 8.42 -21.44 15.68
N ILE A 296 9.10 -20.59 14.92
CA ILE A 296 8.65 -19.21 14.66
C ILE A 296 7.29 -19.23 13.96
N MET A 297 7.12 -20.06 12.92
CA MET A 297 5.83 -20.19 12.22
C MET A 297 4.73 -20.71 13.14
N VAL A 298 5.03 -21.71 13.98
CA VAL A 298 4.08 -22.27 14.96
C VAL A 298 3.62 -21.21 15.95
N ARG A 299 4.53 -20.35 16.45
CA ARG A 299 4.17 -19.24 17.34
C ARG A 299 3.21 -18.26 16.66
N VAL A 300 3.45 -17.95 15.39
CA VAL A 300 2.58 -17.09 14.58
C VAL A 300 1.24 -17.76 14.29
N LEU A 301 1.17 -19.08 14.08
CA LEU A 301 -0.09 -19.80 13.94
C LEU A 301 -0.95 -19.73 15.21
N LYS A 302 -0.33 -19.80 16.40
CA LYS A 302 -1.04 -19.83 17.69
C LYS A 302 -1.52 -18.45 18.17
N GLY A 303 -0.80 -17.38 17.83
CA GLY A 303 -1.06 -16.04 18.40
C GLY A 303 -1.00 -14.88 17.42
N GLY A 304 -0.85 -15.14 16.12
CA GLY A 304 -0.82 -14.10 15.09
C GLY A 304 -2.20 -13.61 14.69
N SER A 305 -2.23 -12.49 13.98
CA SER A 305 -3.41 -11.99 13.27
C SER A 305 -3.83 -12.96 12.17
N SER A 306 -5.05 -12.81 11.63
CA SER A 306 -5.49 -13.61 10.48
C SER A 306 -4.54 -13.53 9.28
N ARG A 307 -3.82 -12.41 9.11
CA ARG A 307 -2.79 -12.28 8.06
C ARG A 307 -1.51 -13.01 8.45
N GLY A 308 -1.07 -12.90 9.70
CA GLY A 308 0.07 -13.65 10.24
C GLY A 308 -0.11 -15.15 10.07
N VAL A 309 -1.27 -15.68 10.48
CA VAL A 309 -1.64 -17.09 10.32
C VAL A 309 -1.59 -17.50 8.85
N GLN A 310 -2.17 -16.72 7.93
CA GLN A 310 -2.09 -17.00 6.50
C GLN A 310 -0.64 -17.07 5.98
N TYR A 311 0.22 -16.14 6.39
CA TYR A 311 1.63 -16.16 5.98
C TYR A 311 2.38 -17.36 6.55
N ALA A 312 2.15 -17.71 7.82
CA ALA A 312 2.77 -18.87 8.44
C ALA A 312 2.36 -20.18 7.76
N LEU A 313 1.06 -20.36 7.47
CA LEU A 313 0.56 -21.53 6.73
C LEU A 313 1.19 -21.64 5.34
N LEU A 314 1.22 -20.55 4.57
CA LEU A 314 1.82 -20.54 3.23
C LEU A 314 3.32 -20.86 3.26
N THR A 315 4.03 -20.34 4.27
CA THR A 315 5.46 -20.58 4.43
C THR A 315 5.72 -22.03 4.79
N LEU A 316 5.02 -22.58 5.80
CA LEU A 316 5.15 -23.98 6.20
C LEU A 316 4.80 -24.94 5.07
N ASN A 317 3.74 -24.67 4.33
CA ASN A 317 3.35 -25.49 3.17
C ASN A 317 4.46 -25.51 2.12
N SER A 318 4.98 -24.32 1.75
CA SER A 318 6.08 -24.22 0.78
C SER A 318 7.36 -24.91 1.25
N LEU A 319 7.63 -24.97 2.55
CA LEU A 319 8.82 -25.65 3.10
C LEU A 319 8.61 -27.17 3.19
N CYS A 320 7.48 -27.60 3.77
CA CYS A 320 7.17 -29.01 4.02
C CYS A 320 6.96 -29.79 2.72
N CYS A 321 6.45 -29.16 1.66
CA CYS A 321 6.32 -29.79 0.34
C CYS A 321 7.64 -30.31 -0.23
N TYR A 322 8.76 -29.66 0.11
CA TYR A 322 10.08 -29.95 -0.49
C TYR A 322 11.11 -30.47 0.51
N SER A 323 10.76 -30.60 1.80
CA SER A 323 11.66 -31.11 2.82
C SER A 323 10.94 -32.06 3.78
N LYS A 324 11.35 -33.34 3.74
CA LYS A 324 10.89 -34.37 4.69
C LYS A 324 11.30 -34.05 6.12
N GLU A 325 12.48 -33.48 6.30
CA GLU A 325 13.01 -33.10 7.62
C GLU A 325 12.14 -32.02 8.26
N LEU A 326 11.84 -30.94 7.52
CA LEU A 326 10.96 -29.87 7.99
C LEU A 326 9.51 -30.35 8.20
N CYS A 327 9.04 -31.28 7.37
CA CYS A 327 7.73 -31.90 7.57
C CYS A 327 7.67 -32.69 8.89
N LEU A 328 8.73 -33.44 9.22
CA LEU A 328 8.81 -34.17 10.49
C LEU A 328 8.92 -33.22 11.69
N GLU A 329 9.69 -32.14 11.57
CA GLU A 329 9.79 -31.09 12.58
C GLU A 329 8.43 -30.42 12.81
N ALA A 330 7.73 -30.02 11.75
CA ALA A 330 6.39 -29.43 11.82
C ALA A 330 5.38 -30.36 12.52
N ARG A 331 5.41 -31.67 12.22
CA ARG A 331 4.59 -32.66 12.96
C ARG A 331 4.95 -32.72 14.43
N LYS A 332 6.24 -32.76 14.78
CA LYS A 332 6.69 -32.79 16.18
C LYS A 332 6.28 -31.54 16.96
N GLU A 333 6.23 -30.39 16.31
CA GLU A 333 5.75 -29.13 16.91
C GLU A 333 4.22 -28.98 16.95
N GLY A 334 3.47 -30.00 16.50
CA GLY A 334 2.01 -30.03 16.58
C GLY A 334 1.29 -29.19 15.51
N VAL A 335 1.94 -28.95 14.36
CA VAL A 335 1.33 -28.17 13.27
C VAL A 335 0.08 -28.86 12.71
N LEU A 336 0.01 -30.19 12.74
CA LEU A 336 -1.12 -30.95 12.22
C LEU A 336 -2.40 -30.66 13.03
N GLU A 337 -2.30 -30.70 14.35
CA GLU A 337 -3.40 -30.44 15.29
C GLU A 337 -3.86 -28.99 15.19
N ILE A 338 -2.91 -28.05 15.07
CA ILE A 338 -3.22 -26.63 14.85
C ILE A 338 -4.00 -26.46 13.54
N CYS A 339 -3.54 -27.07 12.44
CA CYS A 339 -4.21 -26.95 11.15
C CYS A 339 -5.60 -27.57 11.17
N MET A 340 -5.81 -28.70 11.87
CA MET A 340 -7.13 -29.32 12.04
C MET A 340 -8.12 -28.36 12.70
N GLY A 341 -7.69 -27.59 13.70
CA GLY A 341 -8.52 -26.55 14.32
C GLY A 341 -8.83 -25.36 13.42
N LEU A 342 -8.05 -25.15 12.34
CA LEU A 342 -8.22 -24.05 11.39
C LEU A 342 -9.05 -24.43 10.15
N VAL A 343 -9.47 -25.69 10.01
CA VAL A 343 -10.26 -26.14 8.84
C VAL A 343 -11.65 -25.52 8.81
N GLU A 344 -12.20 -25.11 9.96
CA GLU A 344 -13.51 -24.47 10.09
C GLU A 344 -13.42 -22.95 10.31
N ASP A 345 -12.23 -22.34 10.18
CA ASP A 345 -12.01 -20.91 10.37
C ASP A 345 -12.91 -20.06 9.44
N GLU A 346 -13.47 -18.93 9.87
CA GLU A 346 -14.34 -18.10 9.02
C GLU A 346 -13.62 -17.56 7.78
N ASN A 347 -12.29 -17.38 7.84
CA ASN A 347 -11.47 -16.91 6.74
C ASN A 347 -11.17 -18.03 5.76
N GLU A 348 -11.74 -17.94 4.56
CA GLU A 348 -11.58 -18.94 3.51
C GLU A 348 -10.11 -19.22 3.13
N LYS A 349 -9.23 -18.19 3.15
CA LYS A 349 -7.81 -18.40 2.83
C LYS A 349 -7.10 -19.21 3.91
N ILE A 350 -7.46 -19.03 5.17
CA ILE A 350 -6.92 -19.80 6.29
C ILE A 350 -7.34 -21.26 6.14
N ARG A 351 -8.65 -21.52 5.97
CA ARG A 351 -9.17 -22.88 5.75
C ARG A 351 -8.45 -23.60 4.63
N ARG A 352 -8.41 -23.00 3.42
CA ARG A 352 -7.78 -23.61 2.24
C ARG A 352 -6.29 -23.91 2.47
N ASN A 353 -5.55 -22.98 3.07
CA ASN A 353 -4.11 -23.17 3.32
C ASN A 353 -3.85 -24.23 4.42
N ALA A 354 -4.70 -24.28 5.44
CA ALA A 354 -4.62 -25.29 6.51
C ALA A 354 -4.91 -26.69 5.96
N SER A 355 -5.99 -26.86 5.17
CA SER A 355 -6.30 -28.13 4.51
C SER A 355 -5.16 -28.60 3.61
N SER A 356 -4.59 -27.71 2.79
CA SER A 356 -3.45 -28.06 1.94
C SER A 356 -2.23 -28.48 2.75
N LEU A 357 -1.93 -27.78 3.87
CA LEU A 357 -0.81 -28.16 4.73
C LEU A 357 -1.06 -29.51 5.43
N ILE A 358 -2.30 -29.83 5.81
CA ILE A 358 -2.66 -31.15 6.37
C ILE A 358 -2.33 -32.28 5.37
N GLU A 359 -2.66 -32.11 4.09
CA GLU A 359 -2.38 -33.12 3.06
C GLU A 359 -0.88 -33.38 2.90
N VAL A 360 -0.09 -32.29 2.84
CA VAL A 360 1.38 -32.34 2.78
C VAL A 360 1.92 -33.05 4.02
N LEU A 361 1.45 -32.65 5.20
CA LEU A 361 1.84 -33.26 6.47
C LEU A 361 1.30 -34.67 6.67
N ARG A 362 0.38 -35.21 5.85
CA ARG A 362 -0.06 -36.62 5.94
C ARG A 362 0.65 -37.54 4.95
N GLY A 363 1.45 -36.99 4.03
CA GLY A 363 2.30 -37.76 3.13
C GLY A 363 1.79 -37.89 1.70
N ASN A 364 0.85 -37.03 1.26
CA ASN A 364 0.55 -36.87 -0.16
C ASN A 364 1.64 -36.00 -0.81
N TRP A 365 2.83 -36.59 -0.98
CA TRP A 365 3.91 -35.95 -1.75
C TRP A 365 3.49 -35.91 -3.21
N LEU A 366 2.89 -34.80 -3.65
CA LEU A 366 2.75 -34.52 -5.08
C LEU A 366 4.17 -34.28 -5.62
N MET A 367 4.83 -35.35 -6.07
CA MET A 367 5.94 -35.23 -6.99
C MET A 367 5.39 -34.73 -8.32
N GLY A 368 5.65 -33.47 -8.63
CA GLY A 368 5.33 -32.81 -9.90
C GLY A 368 6.38 -31.78 -10.22
#